data_AF-A0A6P6Y5P6-F1
#
_entry.id   AF-A0A6P6Y5P6-F1
#
_cell.length_a   1.000
_cell.length_b   1.000
_cell.length_c   1.000
_cell.angle_alpha   90.00
_cell.angle_beta   90.00
_cell.angle_gamma   90.00
#
_symmetry.space_group_name_H-M   'P 1'
#
loop_
_entity.id
_entity.type
_entity.pdbx_description
1 polymer ?
#
loop_
_entity_poly.entity_id
_entity_poly.type
_entity_poly.pdbx_seq_one_letter_code
_entity_poly.pdbx_strand_id
1 'polypeptide(L)'
;MSESEQSTIPSNSNMIQSKQTDMNESNVMICSSSKQIEMKRLEGFYRKKHAIMFLTTLIMVLSAAAFIYTLVTKDEVAKLIHQTKPEISAESAAQGLVLIMGILISFIFTYSLIGMFGAMYESYPLSLTFLILNLIGLVATASMASYTTFFHTLLSLIIDVLLIALTYFFVQDLRDLRHLPHPRPILLESTGQS
;
A
#
# COMPACT_ATOMS: atom_id res chain seq x y z
N MET A 1 -62.25 76.40 2.91
CA MET A 1 -63.43 75.55 3.13
C MET A 1 -63.36 74.41 2.14
N SER A 2 -62.98 73.23 2.61
CA SER A 2 -63.17 71.97 1.91
C SER A 2 -63.71 71.01 2.94
N GLU A 3 -64.86 70.45 2.63
CA GLU A 3 -65.65 69.58 3.50
C GLU A 3 -64.96 68.22 3.70
N SER A 4 -65.16 67.72 4.90
CA SER A 4 -64.72 66.44 5.43
C SER A 4 -65.88 65.45 5.42
N GLU A 5 -65.70 64.24 4.87
CA GLU A 5 -66.43 63.01 5.22
C GLU A 5 -65.55 61.82 4.76
N GLN A 6 -65.48 60.63 5.35
CA GLN A 6 -65.66 60.11 6.71
C GLN A 6 -65.04 58.69 6.68
N SER A 7 -64.21 58.40 7.68
CA SER A 7 -63.83 57.08 8.23
C SER A 7 -64.25 55.77 7.51
N THR A 8 -63.27 54.94 7.15
CA THR A 8 -63.20 53.53 7.64
C THR A 8 -61.82 52.92 7.39
N ILE A 9 -61.16 52.46 8.46
CA ILE A 9 -59.93 51.67 8.44
C ILE A 9 -60.29 50.21 8.13
N PRO A 10 -59.49 49.52 7.30
CA PRO A 10 -59.04 48.20 7.70
C PRO A 10 -57.52 48.13 7.71
N SER A 11 -56.98 47.71 8.87
CA SER A 11 -55.61 47.27 9.04
C SER A 11 -55.29 46.16 8.05
N ASN A 12 -54.32 46.39 7.17
CA ASN A 12 -53.63 45.30 6.50
C ASN A 12 -52.13 45.62 6.51
N SER A 13 -51.51 45.32 7.65
CA SER A 13 -50.06 45.30 7.81
C SER A 13 -49.49 44.13 7.00
N ASN A 14 -49.36 44.32 5.68
CA ASN A 14 -48.36 43.61 4.89
C ASN A 14 -46.99 44.25 5.16
N MET A 15 -46.46 43.98 6.34
CA MET A 15 -45.04 44.13 6.62
C MET A 15 -44.55 42.74 6.93
N ILE A 16 -44.27 42.00 5.86
CA ILE A 16 -43.62 40.69 5.93
C ILE A 16 -42.37 40.89 6.76
N GLN A 17 -42.46 40.30 7.94
CA GLN A 17 -41.49 40.19 9.00
C GLN A 17 -40.20 39.65 8.40
N SER A 18 -39.34 40.55 7.94
CA SER A 18 -37.94 40.24 7.73
C SER A 18 -37.33 39.99 9.11
N LYS A 19 -36.49 38.95 9.14
CA LYS A 19 -35.81 38.38 10.29
C LYS A 19 -36.61 37.31 11.04
N GLN A 20 -36.05 36.11 10.88
CA GLN A 20 -35.84 35.13 11.94
C GLN A 20 -36.74 33.90 11.89
N THR A 21 -36.95 33.32 10.70
CA THR A 21 -37.21 31.88 10.60
C THR A 21 -36.79 31.30 9.24
N ASP A 22 -35.49 31.27 8.96
CA ASP A 22 -34.92 30.24 8.08
C ASP A 22 -33.96 29.45 8.98
N MET A 23 -34.44 28.40 9.65
CA MET A 23 -34.25 27.03 9.17
C MET A 23 -32.82 26.88 8.66
N ASN A 24 -31.87 26.47 9.50
CA ASN A 24 -31.61 25.04 9.76
C ASN A 24 -31.63 24.16 8.48
N GLU A 25 -31.28 24.72 7.33
CA GLU A 25 -30.83 23.95 6.18
C GLU A 25 -29.34 23.65 6.36
N SER A 26 -29.12 22.48 6.93
CA SER A 26 -28.06 21.57 6.51
C SER A 26 -26.77 22.22 6.02
N ASN A 27 -25.83 22.46 6.93
CA ASN A 27 -24.41 22.32 6.61
C ASN A 27 -24.09 20.84 6.32
N VAL A 28 -24.79 20.22 5.37
CA VAL A 28 -24.22 19.12 4.62
C VAL A 28 -23.19 19.81 3.74
N MET A 29 -21.96 19.87 4.24
CA MET A 29 -20.80 20.23 3.44
C MET A 29 -20.77 19.23 2.27
N ILE A 30 -21.43 19.55 1.15
CA ILE A 30 -21.40 18.74 -0.06
C ILE A 30 -19.95 18.80 -0.54
N CYS A 31 -19.18 17.81 -0.13
CA CYS A 31 -17.83 17.59 -0.61
C CYS A 31 -17.95 17.50 -2.13
N SER A 32 -17.35 18.45 -2.85
CA SER A 32 -17.44 18.52 -4.31
C SER A 32 -17.02 17.17 -4.91
N SER A 33 -17.65 16.76 -6.01
CA SER A 33 -17.35 15.47 -6.68
C SER A 33 -15.83 15.26 -6.87
N SER A 34 -15.10 16.34 -7.17
CA SER A 34 -13.64 16.37 -7.25
C SER A 34 -12.94 15.97 -5.93
N LYS A 35 -13.37 16.50 -4.78
CA LYS A 35 -12.80 16.14 -3.47
C LYS A 35 -13.14 14.70 -3.06
N GLN A 36 -14.32 14.19 -3.42
CA GLN A 36 -14.67 12.79 -3.16
C GLN A 36 -13.80 11.82 -3.98
N ILE A 37 -13.50 12.18 -5.23
CA ILE A 37 -12.60 11.39 -6.10
C ILE A 37 -11.17 11.38 -5.54
N GLU A 38 -10.70 12.52 -5.05
CA GLU A 38 -9.37 12.64 -4.43
C GLU A 38 -9.26 11.82 -3.13
N MET A 39 -10.28 11.88 -2.26
CA MET A 39 -10.33 11.07 -1.04
C MET A 39 -10.33 9.56 -1.35
N LYS A 40 -11.11 9.11 -2.33
CA LYS A 40 -11.12 7.70 -2.77
C LYS A 40 -9.76 7.26 -3.33
N ARG A 41 -9.09 8.14 -4.09
CA ARG A 41 -7.75 7.87 -4.62
C ARG A 41 -6.73 7.71 -3.50
N LEU A 42 -6.79 8.60 -2.50
CA LEU A 42 -5.90 8.56 -1.34
C LEU A 42 -6.14 7.31 -0.47
N GLU A 43 -7.40 6.94 -0.26
CA GLU A 43 -7.76 5.68 0.43
C GLU A 43 -7.21 4.46 -0.31
N GLY A 44 -7.35 4.44 -1.64
CA GLY A 44 -6.79 3.40 -2.49
C GLY A 44 -5.26 3.29 -2.39
N PHE A 45 -4.56 4.42 -2.30
CA PHE A 45 -3.12 4.47 -2.09
C PHE A 45 -2.71 3.85 -0.75
N TYR A 46 -3.35 4.26 0.36
CA TYR A 46 -3.06 3.71 1.69
C TYR A 46 -3.37 2.22 1.78
N ARG A 47 -4.44 1.75 1.12
CA ARG A 47 -4.74 0.31 1.06
C ARG A 47 -3.61 -0.48 0.38
N LYS A 48 -3.06 0.02 -0.73
CA LYS A 48 -1.90 -0.61 -1.40
C LYS A 48 -0.66 -0.60 -0.51
N LYS A 49 -0.38 0.54 0.14
CA LYS A 49 0.72 0.69 1.11
C LYS A 49 0.63 -0.37 2.21
N HIS A 50 -0.52 -0.49 2.87
CA HIS A 50 -0.73 -1.47 3.93
C HIS A 50 -0.68 -2.92 3.42
N ALA A 51 -1.18 -3.19 2.22
CA ALA A 51 -1.08 -4.52 1.62
C ALA A 51 0.37 -4.94 1.37
N ILE A 52 1.22 -4.05 0.83
CA ILE A 52 2.66 -4.33 0.63
C ILE A 52 3.35 -4.55 1.96
N MET A 53 3.13 -3.70 2.96
CA MET A 53 3.73 -3.85 4.29
C MET A 53 3.30 -5.16 4.98
N PHE A 54 2.01 -5.50 4.91
CA PHE A 54 1.50 -6.74 5.46
C PHE A 54 2.10 -7.97 4.78
N LEU A 55 2.12 -7.99 3.45
CA LEU A 55 2.61 -9.14 2.68
C LEU A 55 4.12 -9.35 2.87
N THR A 56 4.90 -8.28 2.86
CA THR A 56 6.36 -8.35 3.15
C THR A 56 6.64 -8.80 4.58
N THR A 57 5.84 -8.35 5.56
CA THR A 57 5.95 -8.83 6.95
C THR A 57 5.61 -10.31 7.07
N LEU A 58 4.54 -10.75 6.41
CA LEU A 58 4.15 -12.16 6.38
C LEU A 58 5.26 -13.02 5.77
N ILE A 59 5.88 -12.59 4.67
CA ILE A 59 7.02 -13.29 4.05
C ILE A 59 8.19 -13.40 5.03
N MET A 60 8.54 -12.33 5.75
CA MET A 60 9.59 -12.38 6.77
C MET A 60 9.29 -13.39 7.87
N VAL A 61 8.05 -13.42 8.38
CA VAL A 61 7.61 -14.38 9.42
C VAL A 61 7.68 -15.81 8.90
N LEU A 62 7.17 -16.08 7.69
CA LEU A 62 7.23 -17.40 7.07
C LEU A 62 8.68 -17.86 6.82
N SER A 63 9.57 -16.94 6.44
CA SER A 63 10.98 -17.23 6.22
C SER A 63 11.69 -17.59 7.54
N ALA A 64 11.39 -16.87 8.63
CA ALA A 64 11.90 -17.20 9.95
C ALA A 64 11.39 -18.56 10.43
N ALA A 65 10.10 -18.85 10.23
CA ALA A 65 9.51 -20.15 10.57
C ALA A 65 10.15 -21.30 9.77
N ALA A 66 10.39 -21.10 8.47
CA ALA A 66 11.09 -22.07 7.62
C ALA A 66 12.54 -22.30 8.08
N PHE A 67 13.22 -21.26 8.57
CA PHE A 67 14.56 -21.41 9.13
C PHE A 67 14.56 -22.23 10.41
N ILE A 68 13.64 -21.93 11.33
CA ILE A 68 13.50 -22.68 12.59
C ILE A 68 13.19 -24.15 12.27
N TYR A 69 12.28 -24.42 11.34
CA TYR A 69 11.98 -25.77 10.88
C TYR A 69 13.22 -26.49 10.33
N THR A 70 14.03 -25.79 9.53
CA THR A 70 15.31 -26.31 9.03
C THR A 70 16.26 -26.66 10.17
N LEU A 71 16.38 -25.80 11.20
CA LEU A 71 17.26 -26.06 12.34
C LEU A 71 16.82 -27.28 13.15
N VAL A 72 15.51 -27.50 13.28
CA VAL A 72 14.94 -28.66 13.98
C VAL A 72 15.13 -29.95 13.19
N THR A 73 15.00 -29.90 11.86
CA THR A 73 15.02 -31.10 11.00
C THR A 73 16.38 -31.40 10.36
N LYS A 74 17.39 -30.54 10.55
CA LYS A 74 18.69 -30.64 9.86
C LYS A 74 19.37 -32.01 10.02
N ASP A 75 19.29 -32.62 11.20
CA ASP A 75 20.00 -33.87 11.48
C ASP A 75 19.31 -35.08 10.82
N GLU A 76 17.97 -35.04 10.72
CA GLU A 76 17.19 -36.07 10.03
C GLU A 76 17.41 -35.99 8.51
N VAL A 77 17.35 -34.78 7.96
CA VAL A 77 17.61 -34.54 6.53
C VAL A 77 19.05 -34.89 6.17
N ALA A 78 20.02 -34.55 7.01
CA ALA A 78 21.42 -34.87 6.78
C ALA A 78 21.70 -36.38 6.80
N LYS A 79 21.04 -37.15 7.69
CA LYS A 79 21.10 -38.62 7.67
C LYS A 79 20.55 -39.19 6.36
N LEU A 80 19.43 -38.66 5.87
CA LEU A 80 18.85 -39.07 4.60
C LEU A 80 19.77 -38.76 3.41
N ILE A 81 20.41 -37.58 3.41
CA ILE A 81 21.40 -37.21 2.39
C ILE A 81 22.60 -38.16 2.42
N HIS A 82 23.15 -38.46 3.59
CA HIS A 82 24.26 -39.41 3.72
C HIS A 82 23.89 -40.82 3.25
N GLN A 83 22.68 -41.30 3.57
CA GLN A 83 22.18 -42.58 3.06
C GLN A 83 22.09 -42.63 1.53
N THR A 84 21.75 -41.49 0.90
CA THR A 84 21.61 -41.39 -0.55
C THR A 84 22.97 -41.13 -1.24
N LYS A 85 23.88 -40.43 -0.56
CA LYS A 85 25.22 -40.07 -1.01
C LYS A 85 26.24 -40.31 0.12
N PRO A 86 26.72 -41.56 0.28
CA PRO A 86 27.60 -41.93 1.40
C PRO A 86 28.95 -41.21 1.39
N GLU A 87 29.36 -40.65 0.25
CA GLU A 87 30.55 -39.81 0.10
C GLU A 87 30.50 -38.52 0.94
N ILE A 88 29.29 -38.04 1.26
CA ILE A 88 29.08 -36.83 2.04
C ILE A 88 28.78 -37.22 3.49
N SER A 89 29.62 -36.82 4.45
CA SER A 89 29.36 -37.11 5.86
C SER A 89 28.08 -36.42 6.33
N ALA A 90 27.30 -37.07 7.19
CA ALA A 90 26.07 -36.48 7.74
C ALA A 90 26.34 -35.14 8.46
N GLU A 91 27.48 -34.98 9.11
CA GLU A 91 27.86 -33.71 9.74
C GLU A 91 28.06 -32.60 8.70
N SER A 92 28.79 -32.87 7.62
CA SER A 92 29.01 -31.89 6.54
C SER A 92 27.71 -31.54 5.82
N ALA A 93 26.81 -32.50 5.62
CA ALA A 93 25.50 -32.27 5.04
C ALA A 93 24.61 -31.38 5.92
N ALA A 94 24.60 -31.60 7.24
CA ALA A 94 23.85 -30.78 8.17
C ALA A 94 24.36 -29.33 8.20
N GLN A 95 25.68 -29.14 8.26
CA GLN A 95 26.30 -27.82 8.21
C GLN A 95 26.02 -27.10 6.89
N GLY A 96 26.15 -27.80 5.76
CA GLY A 96 25.87 -27.27 4.43
C GLY A 96 24.40 -26.85 4.28
N LEU A 97 23.47 -27.67 4.77
CA LEU A 97 22.03 -27.35 4.75
C LEU A 97 21.71 -26.08 5.54
N VAL A 98 22.25 -25.96 6.76
CA VAL A 98 22.06 -24.75 7.59
C VAL A 98 22.66 -23.52 6.92
N LEU A 99 23.86 -23.63 6.33
CA LEU A 99 24.52 -22.54 5.63
C LEU A 99 23.70 -22.07 4.42
N ILE A 100 23.31 -22.99 3.54
CA ILE A 100 22.56 -22.67 2.31
C ILE A 100 21.21 -22.05 2.66
N MET A 101 20.47 -22.65 3.59
CA MET A 101 19.17 -22.14 4.01
C MET A 101 19.30 -20.79 4.73
N GLY A 102 20.35 -20.60 5.54
CA GLY A 102 20.64 -19.32 6.19
C GLY A 102 20.91 -18.19 5.20
N ILE A 103 21.70 -18.45 4.15
CA ILE A 103 21.95 -17.49 3.07
C ILE A 103 20.65 -17.15 2.34
N LEU A 104 19.88 -18.17 1.95
CA LEU A 104 18.62 -17.99 1.23
C LEU A 104 17.61 -17.16 2.02
N ILE A 105 17.44 -17.46 3.31
CA ILE A 105 16.52 -16.75 4.19
C ILE A 105 17.00 -15.32 4.45
N SER A 106 18.30 -15.10 4.63
CA SER A 106 18.86 -13.75 4.77
C SER A 106 18.59 -12.89 3.53
N PHE A 107 18.69 -13.50 2.34
CA PHE A 107 18.35 -12.84 1.08
C PHE A 107 16.85 -12.50 1.02
N ILE A 108 15.96 -13.45 1.31
CA ILE A 108 14.50 -13.21 1.33
C ILE A 108 14.12 -12.15 2.36
N PHE A 109 14.76 -12.15 3.53
CA PHE A 109 14.53 -11.16 4.58
C PHE A 109 14.94 -9.76 4.13
N THR A 110 16.15 -9.60 3.60
CA THR A 110 16.65 -8.32 3.08
C THR A 110 15.78 -7.80 1.94
N TYR A 111 15.40 -8.69 1.02
CA TYR A 111 14.47 -8.39 -0.06
C TYR A 111 13.12 -7.87 0.46
N SER A 112 12.56 -8.52 1.49
CA SER A 112 11.29 -8.11 2.11
C SER A 112 11.40 -6.77 2.82
N LEU A 113 12.55 -6.47 3.46
CA LEU A 113 12.81 -5.17 4.06
C LEU A 113 12.80 -4.04 3.02
N ILE A 114 13.36 -4.26 1.83
CA ILE A 114 13.33 -3.26 0.74
C ILE A 114 11.88 -2.92 0.37
N GLY A 115 11.03 -3.94 0.21
CA GLY A 115 9.61 -3.73 -0.09
C GLY A 115 8.86 -3.02 1.05
N MET A 116 9.10 -3.44 2.29
CA MET A 116 8.50 -2.82 3.47
C MET A 116 8.90 -1.36 3.62
N PHE A 117 10.19 -1.03 3.51
CA PHE A 117 10.68 0.35 3.60
C PHE A 117 10.27 1.20 2.38
N GLY A 118 10.21 0.61 1.19
CA GLY A 118 9.66 1.27 0.00
C GLY A 118 8.23 1.74 0.22
N ALA A 119 7.37 0.86 0.78
CA ALA A 119 6.00 1.20 1.10
C ALA A 119 5.88 2.16 2.31
N MET A 120 6.59 1.88 3.41
CA MET A 120 6.50 2.63 4.65
C MET A 120 6.89 4.10 4.48
N TYR A 121 8.03 4.34 3.84
CA TYR A 121 8.57 5.67 3.58
C TYR A 121 8.10 6.26 2.26
N GLU A 122 7.20 5.57 1.55
CA GLU A 122 6.68 6.02 0.24
C GLU A 122 7.82 6.34 -0.75
N SER A 123 8.91 5.59 -0.61
CA SER A 123 10.16 5.81 -1.33
C SER A 123 10.07 5.18 -2.70
N TYR A 124 10.01 6.03 -3.72
CA TYR A 124 10.01 5.57 -5.11
C TYR A 124 11.22 4.71 -5.52
N PRO A 125 12.49 5.11 -5.25
CA PRO A 125 13.61 4.29 -5.69
C PRO A 125 13.62 2.91 -5.01
N LEU A 126 13.22 2.82 -3.74
CA LEU A 126 13.10 1.53 -3.05
C LEU A 126 11.95 0.69 -3.59
N SER A 127 10.78 1.30 -3.84
CA SER A 127 9.61 0.60 -4.39
C SER A 127 9.85 0.11 -5.83
N LEU A 128 10.56 0.91 -6.64
CA LEU A 128 10.98 0.50 -7.98
C LEU A 128 12.03 -0.62 -7.93
N THR A 129 12.99 -0.54 -7.01
CA THR A 129 13.96 -1.63 -6.78
C THR A 129 13.25 -2.91 -6.38
N PHE A 130 12.29 -2.82 -5.46
CA PHE A 130 11.46 -3.95 -5.05
C PHE A 130 10.68 -4.53 -6.24
N LEU A 131 10.10 -3.70 -7.10
CA LEU A 131 9.41 -4.15 -8.32
C LEU A 131 10.35 -4.90 -9.27
N ILE A 132 11.56 -4.38 -9.52
CA ILE A 132 12.56 -5.03 -10.38
C ILE A 132 12.96 -6.40 -9.80
N LEU A 133 13.20 -6.47 -8.49
CA LEU A 133 13.55 -7.71 -7.83
C LEU A 133 12.39 -8.72 -7.86
N ASN A 134 11.13 -8.28 -7.73
CA ASN A 134 9.96 -9.14 -7.95
C ASN A 134 9.92 -9.72 -9.37
N LEU A 135 10.23 -8.93 -10.39
CA LEU A 135 10.29 -9.40 -11.78
C LEU A 135 11.38 -10.45 -11.99
N ILE A 136 12.57 -10.24 -11.39
CA ILE A 136 13.65 -11.23 -11.41
C ILE A 136 13.21 -12.51 -10.69
N GLY A 137 12.55 -12.37 -9.54
CA GLY A 137 11.96 -13.49 -8.78
C GLY A 137 10.98 -14.31 -9.62
N LEU A 138 10.05 -13.68 -10.32
CA LEU A 138 9.10 -14.35 -11.21
C LEU A 138 9.82 -15.17 -12.29
N VAL A 139 10.87 -14.62 -12.91
CA VAL A 139 11.66 -15.34 -13.93
C VAL A 139 12.38 -16.54 -13.31
N ALA A 140 12.92 -16.40 -12.11
CA ALA A 140 13.55 -17.51 -11.38
C ALA A 140 12.55 -18.62 -11.03
N THR A 141 11.37 -18.26 -10.50
CA THR A 141 10.27 -19.19 -10.21
C THR A 141 9.85 -19.94 -11.47
N ALA A 142 9.65 -19.22 -12.59
CA ALA A 142 9.29 -19.84 -13.86
C ALA A 142 10.38 -20.77 -14.41
N SER A 143 11.65 -20.41 -14.23
CA SER A 143 12.79 -21.22 -14.68
C SER A 143 12.96 -22.51 -13.87
N MET A 144 12.58 -22.50 -12.59
CA MET A 144 12.63 -23.68 -11.71
C MET A 144 11.33 -24.50 -11.67
N ALA A 145 10.31 -24.09 -12.45
CA ALA A 145 9.00 -24.74 -12.49
C ALA A 145 9.05 -26.25 -12.78
N SER A 146 10.04 -26.70 -13.56
CA SER A 146 10.23 -28.11 -13.93
C SER A 146 10.75 -29.01 -12.80
N TYR A 147 11.32 -28.43 -11.74
CA TYR A 147 11.93 -29.15 -10.62
C TYR A 147 11.05 -29.19 -9.37
N THR A 148 9.88 -28.55 -9.42
CA THR A 148 8.97 -28.39 -8.30
C THR A 148 7.60 -28.98 -8.63
N THR A 149 6.77 -29.21 -7.62
CA THR A 149 5.42 -29.76 -7.84
C THR A 149 4.53 -28.71 -8.50
N PHE A 150 3.66 -29.15 -9.42
CA PHE A 150 2.75 -28.28 -10.16
C PHE A 150 1.97 -27.31 -9.25
N PHE A 151 1.45 -27.79 -8.12
CA PHE A 151 0.72 -26.96 -7.16
C PHE A 151 1.59 -25.90 -6.49
N HIS A 152 2.83 -26.23 -6.13
CA HIS A 152 3.76 -25.26 -5.53
C HIS A 152 4.10 -24.16 -6.54
N THR A 153 4.46 -24.56 -7.76
CA THR A 153 4.78 -23.62 -8.86
C THR A 153 3.62 -22.69 -9.15
N LEU A 154 2.40 -23.22 -9.29
CA LEU A 154 1.22 -22.42 -9.59
C LEU A 154 0.94 -21.40 -8.48
N LEU A 155 1.03 -21.81 -7.22
CA LEU A 155 0.81 -20.92 -6.08
C LEU A 155 1.88 -19.82 -6.01
N SER A 156 3.15 -20.17 -6.18
CA SER A 156 4.25 -19.19 -6.21
C SER A 156 4.07 -18.18 -7.34
N LEU A 157 3.72 -18.62 -8.56
CA LEU A 157 3.48 -17.72 -9.69
C LEU A 157 2.32 -16.75 -9.42
N ILE A 158 1.23 -17.22 -8.81
CA ILE A 158 0.09 -16.34 -8.45
C ILE A 158 0.55 -15.28 -7.45
N ILE A 159 1.32 -15.65 -6.42
CA ILE A 159 1.83 -14.72 -5.41
C ILE A 159 2.77 -13.69 -6.06
N ASP A 160 3.69 -14.14 -6.92
CA ASP A 160 4.64 -13.27 -7.64
C ASP A 160 3.89 -12.24 -8.51
N VAL A 161 2.90 -12.69 -9.29
CA VAL A 161 2.09 -11.79 -10.14
C VAL A 161 1.30 -10.79 -9.30
N LEU A 162 0.71 -11.22 -8.19
CA LEU A 162 -0.02 -10.33 -7.28
C LEU A 162 0.92 -9.27 -6.66
N LEU A 163 2.10 -9.67 -6.21
CA LEU A 163 3.13 -8.76 -5.68
C LEU A 163 3.59 -7.75 -6.72
N ILE A 164 3.85 -8.20 -7.95
CA ILE A 164 4.25 -7.34 -9.07
C ILE A 164 3.15 -6.33 -9.37
N ALA A 165 1.90 -6.79 -9.54
CA ALA A 165 0.79 -5.91 -9.86
C ALA A 165 0.57 -4.86 -8.76
N LEU A 166 0.55 -5.30 -7.49
CA LEU A 166 0.37 -4.41 -6.34
C LEU A 166 1.48 -3.36 -6.25
N THR A 167 2.74 -3.78 -6.40
CA THR A 167 3.91 -2.90 -6.34
C THR A 167 3.94 -1.96 -7.54
N TYR A 168 3.60 -2.44 -8.74
CA TYR A 168 3.52 -1.63 -9.94
C TYR A 168 2.50 -0.49 -9.79
N PHE A 169 1.28 -0.80 -9.36
CA PHE A 169 0.26 0.22 -9.12
C PHE A 169 0.66 1.20 -8.02
N PHE A 170 1.35 0.74 -6.99
CA PHE A 170 1.89 1.62 -5.94
C PHE A 170 2.98 2.56 -6.49
N VAL A 171 3.90 2.06 -7.32
CA VAL A 171 4.94 2.85 -7.98
C VAL A 171 4.33 3.88 -8.95
N GLN A 172 3.26 3.52 -9.67
CA GLN A 172 2.52 4.46 -10.51
C GLN A 172 1.91 5.59 -9.67
N ASP A 173 1.24 5.28 -8.56
CA ASP A 173 0.69 6.30 -7.67
C ASP A 173 1.80 7.23 -7.12
N LEU A 174 2.94 6.68 -6.72
CA LEU A 174 4.11 7.46 -6.29
C LEU A 174 4.72 8.34 -7.38
N ARG A 175 4.59 7.94 -8.65
CA ARG A 175 5.02 8.75 -9.79
C ARG A 175 4.06 9.92 -10.00
N ASP A 176 2.76 9.65 -10.00
CA ASP A 176 1.73 10.66 -10.20
C ASP A 176 1.73 11.70 -9.07
N LEU A 177 1.90 11.26 -7.82
CA LEU A 177 2.05 12.14 -6.65
C LEU A 177 3.25 13.09 -6.77
N ARG A 178 4.32 12.68 -7.46
CA ARG A 178 5.50 13.52 -7.66
C ARG A 178 5.36 14.55 -8.79
N HIS A 179 4.42 14.32 -9.71
CA HIS A 179 4.12 15.22 -10.83
C HIS A 179 2.98 16.19 -10.54
N LEU A 180 2.30 16.06 -9.41
CA LEU A 180 1.37 17.07 -8.93
C LEU A 180 2.15 18.37 -8.62
N PRO A 181 1.73 19.52 -9.17
CA PRO A 181 2.40 20.79 -8.91
C PRO A 181 2.40 21.03 -7.39
N HIS A 182 3.58 21.26 -6.82
CA HIS A 182 3.66 21.76 -5.45
C HIS A 182 2.77 23.01 -5.34
N PRO A 183 1.91 23.12 -4.32
CA PRO A 183 1.20 24.36 -4.07
C PRO A 183 2.27 25.43 -3.88
N ARG A 184 2.41 26.32 -4.88
CA ARG A 184 3.27 27.49 -4.71
C ARG A 184 2.70 28.23 -3.50
N PRO A 185 3.52 28.58 -2.50
CA PRO A 185 3.06 29.50 -1.48
C PRO A 185 2.57 30.74 -2.21
N ILE A 186 1.28 31.04 -2.08
CA ILE A 186 0.72 32.33 -2.50
C ILE A 186 1.42 33.33 -1.59
N LEU A 187 2.52 33.90 -2.08
CA LEU A 187 3.07 35.13 -1.55
C LEU A 187 1.93 36.13 -1.64
N LEU A 188 1.31 36.40 -0.49
CA LEU A 188 0.49 37.57 -0.28
C LEU A 188 1.36 38.76 -0.65
N GLU A 189 1.23 39.20 -1.90
CA GLU A 189 1.73 40.46 -2.39
C GLU A 189 1.00 41.53 -1.58
N SER A 190 1.63 41.91 -0.46
CA SER A 190 1.28 43.08 0.32
C SER A 190 1.33 44.26 -0.65
N THR A 191 0.16 44.66 -1.12
CA THR A 191 -0.12 45.92 -1.78
C THR A 191 0.21 47.05 -0.80
N GLY A 192 1.49 47.38 -0.72
CA GLY A 192 1.99 48.60 -0.08
C GLY A 192 1.99 49.72 -1.10
N GLN A 193 0.81 50.25 -1.40
CA GLN A 193 0.71 51.64 -1.88
C GLN A 193 0.98 52.55 -0.67
N SER A 194 2.07 53.31 -0.73
CA SER A 194 2.16 54.63 -0.09
C SER A 194 2.82 55.59 -1.06
#